data_AF-A0A2D4SQU8-F1
#
_entry.id   AF-A0A2D4SQU8-F1
#
_cell.length_a   1.000
_cell.length_b   1.000
_cell.length_c   1.000
_cell.angle_alpha   90.00
_cell.angle_beta   90.00
_cell.angle_gamma   90.00
#
_symmetry.space_group_name_H-M   'P 1'
#
loop_
_entity.id
_entity.type
_entity.pdbx_description
1 polymer ?
#
loop_
_entity_poly.entity_id
_entity_poly.type
_entity_poly.pdbx_seq_one_letter_code
_entity_poly.pdbx_strand_id
1 'polypeptide(L)'
;NTLDCDDTDASVHPDGIELCDGVDQDCDGILDSQSACPCTFETNEGSSYLFCSSVLLPWVSADLECTNQGYDLVTITSEEENQFVYSTATGIEPDLWWIGLNDQAQEGVYEWSSGESVSYFNWSGAQNLDDEDCVGVHSFGDDTWSEISCDAVLYYVCEATP
;
A
#
# COMPACT_ATOMS: atom_id res chain seq x y z
N ASN A 1 -19.80 -27.06 -13.93
CA ASN A 1 -20.03 -26.63 -15.35
C ASN A 1 -18.63 -26.56 -15.97
N THR A 2 -18.31 -27.10 -17.15
CA THR A 2 -16.89 -27.36 -17.54
C THR A 2 -16.01 -26.12 -17.80
N LEU A 3 -16.51 -24.93 -17.48
CA LEU A 3 -15.82 -23.66 -17.57
C LEU A 3 -15.69 -22.96 -16.19
N ASP A 4 -16.38 -23.46 -15.17
CA ASP A 4 -16.36 -22.96 -13.80
C ASP A 4 -15.27 -23.74 -13.04
N CYS A 5 -14.25 -23.02 -12.56
CA CYS A 5 -13.06 -23.60 -11.94
C CYS A 5 -13.25 -23.87 -10.43
N ASP A 6 -14.29 -23.32 -9.80
CA ASP A 6 -14.73 -23.68 -8.45
C ASP A 6 -16.27 -23.66 -8.34
N ASP A 7 -16.89 -24.81 -8.66
CA ASP A 7 -18.35 -25.02 -8.56
C ASP A 7 -18.92 -24.81 -7.12
N THR A 8 -18.08 -24.55 -6.10
CA THR A 8 -18.50 -24.22 -4.73
C THR A 8 -18.54 -22.73 -4.41
N ASP A 9 -17.94 -21.90 -5.27
CA ASP A 9 -17.90 -20.44 -5.12
C ASP A 9 -18.57 -19.74 -6.31
N ALA A 10 -19.59 -18.95 -6.03
CA ALA A 10 -20.34 -18.24 -7.07
C ALA A 10 -19.58 -17.05 -7.67
N SER A 11 -18.47 -16.59 -7.06
CA SER A 11 -17.61 -15.56 -7.66
C SER A 11 -16.54 -16.10 -8.59
N VAL A 12 -16.36 -17.43 -8.64
CA VAL A 12 -15.30 -18.09 -9.41
C VAL A 12 -15.89 -18.74 -10.66
N HIS A 13 -15.87 -18.01 -11.78
CA HIS A 13 -16.45 -18.45 -13.05
C HIS A 13 -15.91 -17.61 -14.23
N PRO A 14 -16.07 -18.02 -15.50
CA PRO A 14 -15.48 -17.34 -16.67
C PRO A 14 -15.74 -15.84 -16.85
N ASP A 15 -16.84 -15.34 -16.29
CA ASP A 15 -17.21 -13.91 -16.32
C ASP A 15 -16.91 -13.22 -14.97
N GLY A 16 -16.06 -13.84 -14.14
CA GLY A 16 -15.71 -13.41 -12.80
C GLY A 16 -14.94 -12.10 -12.87
N ILE A 17 -14.99 -11.34 -11.78
CA ILE A 17 -14.11 -10.19 -11.63
C ILE A 17 -12.94 -10.68 -10.80
N GLU A 18 -11.76 -10.59 -11.38
CA GLU A 18 -10.49 -10.86 -10.69
C GLU A 18 -10.36 -9.97 -9.45
N LEU A 19 -10.10 -10.59 -8.30
CA LEU A 19 -9.83 -9.99 -7.01
C LEU A 19 -8.43 -10.40 -6.59
N CYS A 20 -7.69 -9.52 -5.92
CA CYS A 20 -6.32 -9.79 -5.48
C CYS A 20 -6.27 -10.67 -4.21
N ASP A 21 -6.92 -11.82 -4.26
CA ASP A 21 -7.04 -12.77 -3.15
C ASP A 21 -6.30 -14.09 -3.43
N GLY A 22 -5.59 -14.19 -4.57
CA GLY A 22 -4.86 -15.40 -4.96
C GLY A 22 -5.76 -16.51 -5.51
N VAL A 23 -7.00 -16.19 -5.89
CA VAL A 23 -7.94 -17.07 -6.59
C VAL A 23 -8.12 -16.58 -8.03
N ASP A 24 -8.29 -17.51 -8.97
CA ASP A 24 -8.55 -17.23 -10.39
C ASP A 24 -10.06 -17.11 -10.54
N GLN A 25 -10.63 -15.92 -10.32
CA GLN A 25 -12.09 -15.73 -10.33
C GLN A 25 -12.66 -15.81 -11.73
N ASP A 26 -11.92 -15.42 -12.76
CA ASP A 26 -12.37 -15.44 -14.15
C ASP A 26 -11.99 -16.74 -14.91
N CYS A 27 -11.35 -17.68 -14.22
CA CYS A 27 -10.97 -19.00 -14.71
C CYS A 27 -10.17 -18.98 -16.03
N ASP A 28 -9.43 -17.91 -16.32
CA ASP A 28 -8.62 -17.77 -17.53
C ASP A 28 -7.22 -18.44 -17.40
N GLY A 29 -6.90 -18.93 -16.19
CA GLY A 29 -5.63 -19.57 -15.85
C GLY A 29 -4.55 -18.59 -15.40
N ILE A 30 -4.90 -17.33 -15.19
CA ILE A 30 -4.07 -16.26 -14.65
C ILE A 30 -4.67 -15.87 -13.29
N LEU A 31 -3.97 -16.22 -12.22
CA LEU A 31 -4.28 -15.66 -10.90
C LEU A 31 -4.00 -14.16 -10.91
N ASP A 32 -4.93 -13.37 -10.39
CA ASP A 32 -4.74 -11.96 -10.07
C ASP A 32 -4.25 -11.16 -11.30
N SER A 33 -4.98 -11.24 -12.42
CA SER A 33 -4.52 -10.66 -13.69
C SER A 33 -4.07 -9.19 -13.51
N GLN A 34 -2.92 -8.79 -14.05
CA GLN A 34 -2.34 -7.43 -13.80
C GLN A 34 -3.23 -6.26 -14.24
N SER A 35 -4.29 -6.50 -15.01
CA SER A 35 -5.28 -5.47 -15.35
C SER A 35 -6.39 -5.33 -14.30
N ALA A 36 -6.55 -6.33 -13.44
CA ALA A 36 -7.47 -6.37 -12.31
C ALA A 36 -6.78 -6.15 -10.97
N CYS A 37 -5.50 -6.52 -10.85
CA CYS A 37 -4.68 -6.25 -9.67
C CYS A 37 -3.71 -5.09 -9.91
N PRO A 38 -4.06 -3.86 -9.48
CA PRO A 38 -3.21 -2.69 -9.70
C PRO A 38 -1.92 -2.71 -8.86
N CYS A 39 -1.74 -3.74 -8.02
CA CYS A 39 -0.71 -3.83 -6.99
C CYS A 39 0.08 -5.14 -7.06
N THR A 40 1.38 -5.06 -6.74
CA THR A 40 2.26 -6.22 -6.56
C THR A 40 2.14 -6.74 -5.13
N PHE A 41 1.80 -8.03 -4.96
CA PHE A 41 1.73 -8.67 -3.65
C PHE A 41 3.10 -9.14 -3.16
N GLU A 42 3.44 -8.82 -1.92
CA GLU A 42 4.68 -9.25 -1.26
C GLU A 42 4.45 -9.65 0.20
N THR A 43 5.36 -10.42 0.79
CA THR A 43 5.29 -10.79 2.21
C THR A 43 6.61 -10.51 2.90
N ASN A 44 6.55 -9.94 4.11
CA ASN A 44 7.71 -9.71 4.95
C ASN A 44 7.34 -9.92 6.42
N GLU A 45 8.20 -10.63 7.16
CA GLU A 45 8.06 -10.88 8.61
C GLU A 45 6.70 -11.41 9.12
N GLY A 46 5.87 -11.97 8.25
CA GLY A 46 4.54 -12.50 8.59
C GLY A 46 3.38 -11.57 8.24
N SER A 47 3.67 -10.33 7.81
CA SER A 47 2.72 -9.42 7.20
C SER A 47 2.66 -9.62 5.68
N SER A 48 1.53 -9.22 5.09
CA SER A 48 1.31 -9.19 3.64
C SER A 48 1.16 -7.75 3.18
N TYR A 49 1.74 -7.41 2.03
CA TYR A 49 1.83 -6.05 1.51
C TYR A 49 1.34 -5.99 0.07
N LEU A 50 0.73 -4.87 -0.31
CA LEU A 50 0.31 -4.56 -1.67
C LEU A 50 1.00 -3.29 -2.14
N PHE A 51 1.87 -3.39 -3.15
CA PHE A 51 2.57 -2.26 -3.76
C PHE A 51 1.82 -1.80 -5.01
N CYS A 52 0.98 -0.78 -4.86
CA CYS A 52 0.08 -0.29 -5.90
C CYS A 52 0.74 0.76 -6.79
N SER A 53 1.21 0.32 -7.97
CA SER A 53 1.91 1.17 -8.96
C SER A 53 1.10 1.46 -10.24
N SER A 54 -0.08 0.85 -10.40
CA SER A 54 -0.87 1.02 -11.64
C SER A 54 -1.79 2.25 -11.63
N VAL A 55 -2.05 2.82 -10.44
CA VAL A 55 -2.91 4.01 -10.24
C VAL A 55 -2.27 4.91 -9.19
N LEU A 56 -2.24 6.22 -9.47
CA LEU A 56 -1.80 7.25 -8.52
C LEU A 56 -3.02 7.84 -7.82
N LEU A 57 -3.01 7.90 -6.49
CA LEU A 57 -4.15 8.37 -5.69
C LEU A 57 -3.74 9.43 -4.65
N PRO A 58 -4.65 10.37 -4.30
CA PRO A 58 -4.52 11.18 -3.09
C PRO A 58 -4.48 10.30 -1.85
N TRP A 59 -3.82 10.76 -0.78
CA TRP A 59 -3.58 9.95 0.43
C TRP A 59 -4.88 9.33 0.98
N VAL A 60 -5.94 10.13 1.12
CA VAL A 60 -7.25 9.66 1.62
C VAL A 60 -7.89 8.61 0.71
N SER A 61 -7.67 8.71 -0.61
CA SER A 61 -8.19 7.71 -1.55
C SER A 61 -7.35 6.43 -1.55
N ALA A 62 -6.04 6.54 -1.35
CA ALA A 62 -5.15 5.39 -1.19
C ALA A 62 -5.47 4.61 0.10
N ASP A 63 -5.66 5.32 1.23
CA ASP A 63 -6.08 4.73 2.50
C ASP A 63 -7.44 4.01 2.38
N LEU A 64 -8.40 4.65 1.71
CA LEU A 64 -9.69 4.02 1.43
C LEU A 64 -9.55 2.76 0.55
N GLU A 65 -8.64 2.76 -0.42
CA GLU A 65 -8.43 1.61 -1.31
C GLU A 65 -7.81 0.42 -0.57
N CYS A 66 -6.83 0.68 0.32
CA CYS A 66 -6.28 -0.35 1.19
C CYS A 66 -7.36 -0.93 2.11
N THR A 67 -8.12 -0.07 2.81
CA THR A 67 -9.15 -0.49 3.77
C THR A 67 -10.32 -1.26 3.14
N ASN A 68 -10.70 -0.93 1.90
CA ASN A 68 -11.71 -1.70 1.16
C ASN A 68 -11.27 -3.14 0.86
N GLN A 69 -9.96 -3.41 0.84
CA GLN A 69 -9.38 -4.72 0.58
C GLN A 69 -9.01 -5.46 1.87
N GLY A 70 -9.26 -4.88 3.05
CA GLY A 70 -8.87 -5.46 4.34
C GLY A 70 -7.39 -5.24 4.71
N TYR A 71 -6.80 -4.17 4.17
CA TYR A 71 -5.45 -3.70 4.47
C TYR A 71 -5.54 -2.27 5.04
N ASP A 72 -4.46 -1.73 5.56
CA ASP A 72 -4.32 -0.29 5.83
C ASP A 72 -3.16 0.25 4.98
N LEU A 73 -3.01 1.57 4.84
CA LEU A 73 -1.73 2.08 4.35
C LEU A 73 -0.61 1.61 5.29
N VAL A 74 0.53 1.22 4.70
CA VAL A 74 1.59 0.52 5.43
C VAL A 74 2.03 1.29 6.67
N THR A 75 2.17 0.54 7.77
CA THR A 75 2.76 1.03 9.00
C THR A 75 4.22 0.63 9.02
N ILE A 76 5.12 1.53 9.39
CA ILE A 76 6.55 1.21 9.45
C ILE A 76 7.04 1.39 10.87
N THR A 77 7.28 0.27 11.56
CA THR A 77 7.61 0.24 12.99
C THR A 77 9.07 -0.07 13.28
N SER A 78 9.86 -0.38 12.25
CA SER A 78 11.29 -0.74 12.36
C SER A 78 12.11 -0.27 11.16
N GLU A 79 13.43 -0.24 11.33
CA GLU A 79 14.37 0.06 10.24
C GLU A 79 14.41 -1.08 9.22
N GLU A 80 14.27 -2.32 9.67
CA GLU A 80 14.20 -3.50 8.81
C GLU A 80 12.98 -3.46 7.88
N GLU A 81 11.81 -3.11 8.42
CA GLU A 81 10.59 -2.91 7.65
C GLU A 81 10.71 -1.73 6.67
N ASN A 82 11.29 -0.61 7.11
CA ASN A 82 11.54 0.52 6.22
C ASN A 82 12.38 0.12 5.01
N GLN A 83 13.44 -0.64 5.23
CA GLN A 83 14.32 -1.13 4.18
C GLN A 83 13.61 -2.11 3.23
N PHE A 84 12.73 -2.96 3.75
CA PHE A 84 11.89 -3.82 2.92
C PHE A 84 10.97 -2.97 2.01
N VAL A 85 10.19 -2.05 2.59
CA VAL A 85 9.28 -1.17 1.82
C VAL A 85 10.05 -0.36 0.77
N TYR A 86 11.16 0.27 1.16
CA TYR A 86 12.04 1.02 0.27
C TYR A 86 12.55 0.19 -0.91
N SER A 87 13.15 -0.97 -0.62
CA SER A 87 13.83 -1.76 -1.66
C SER A 87 12.84 -2.40 -2.63
N THR A 88 11.68 -2.82 -2.15
CA THR A 88 10.60 -3.36 -2.98
C THR A 88 10.00 -2.26 -3.86
N ALA A 89 9.65 -1.10 -3.30
CA ALA A 89 9.13 0.04 -4.05
C ALA A 89 10.13 0.51 -5.13
N THR A 90 11.43 0.59 -4.80
CA THR A 90 12.50 0.91 -5.76
C THR A 90 12.58 -0.10 -6.90
N GLY A 91 12.37 -1.39 -6.61
CA GLY A 91 12.38 -2.46 -7.60
C GLY A 91 11.20 -2.42 -8.57
N ILE A 92 10.06 -1.87 -8.14
CA ILE A 92 8.84 -1.73 -8.92
C ILE A 92 8.87 -0.42 -9.72
N GLU A 93 8.92 0.72 -9.03
CA GLU A 93 8.97 2.05 -9.63
C GLU A 93 9.65 3.04 -8.64
N PRO A 94 10.90 3.46 -8.89
CA PRO A 94 11.62 4.41 -8.05
C PRO A 94 10.97 5.81 -8.09
N ASP A 95 10.18 6.15 -7.07
CA ASP A 95 9.43 7.41 -6.95
C ASP A 95 9.03 7.66 -5.47
N LEU A 96 8.07 8.54 -5.22
CA LEU A 96 7.42 8.70 -3.92
C LEU A 96 6.23 7.74 -3.77
N TRP A 97 6.14 7.13 -2.60
CA TRP A 97 5.07 6.18 -2.27
C TRP A 97 4.40 6.56 -0.94
N TRP A 98 3.08 6.60 -0.90
CA TRP A 98 2.33 6.84 0.33
C TRP A 98 2.53 5.73 1.35
N ILE A 99 2.68 6.16 2.61
CA ILE A 99 2.63 5.33 3.81
C ILE A 99 1.52 5.84 4.74
N GLY A 100 1.17 5.07 5.77
CA GLY A 100 0.04 5.39 6.65
C GLY A 100 0.29 6.52 7.65
N LEU A 101 1.51 7.05 7.73
CA LEU A 101 1.85 8.10 8.69
C LEU A 101 1.24 9.43 8.24
N ASN A 102 0.62 10.12 9.18
CA ASN A 102 0.00 11.43 8.95
C ASN A 102 -0.18 12.16 10.29
N ASP A 103 -0.45 13.46 10.26
CA ASP A 103 -0.82 14.26 11.43
C ASP A 103 -2.05 15.15 11.18
N GLN A 104 -2.91 14.74 10.24
CA GLN A 104 -4.16 15.41 9.86
C GLN A 104 -5.10 15.74 11.04
N ALA A 105 -5.05 14.92 12.10
CA ALA A 105 -5.86 15.15 13.30
C ALA A 105 -5.31 16.29 14.17
N GLN A 106 -3.99 16.42 14.25
CA GLN A 106 -3.30 17.42 15.04
C GLN A 106 -1.85 17.61 14.56
N GLU A 107 -1.61 18.76 13.93
CA GLU A 107 -0.29 19.26 13.56
C GLU A 107 0.82 18.94 14.58
N GLY A 108 1.88 18.30 14.10
CA GLY A 108 3.05 17.87 14.86
C GLY A 108 2.82 16.64 15.75
N VAL A 109 1.68 15.97 15.65
CA VAL A 109 1.35 14.72 16.35
C VAL A 109 1.02 13.64 15.33
N TYR A 110 2.07 12.98 14.85
CA TYR A 110 1.91 11.90 13.87
C TYR A 110 1.26 10.65 14.48
N GLU A 111 0.42 10.03 13.67
CA GLU A 111 -0.27 8.76 13.90
C GLU A 111 -0.29 7.91 12.61
N TRP A 112 -0.39 6.60 12.78
CA TRP A 112 -0.62 5.67 11.67
C TRP A 112 -2.11 5.53 11.42
N SER A 113 -2.55 5.50 10.16
CA SER A 113 -3.97 5.30 9.82
C SER A 113 -4.52 3.94 10.26
N SER A 114 -3.64 2.92 10.35
CA SER A 114 -3.93 1.60 10.94
C SER A 114 -4.29 1.64 12.44
N GLY A 115 -3.94 2.74 13.13
CA GLY A 115 -4.10 2.89 14.59
C GLY A 115 -3.00 2.22 15.42
N GLU A 116 -1.96 1.67 14.79
CA GLU A 116 -0.78 1.15 15.48
C GLU A 116 0.04 2.25 16.16
N SER A 117 0.86 1.87 17.14
CA SER A 117 1.66 2.84 17.89
C SER A 117 2.86 3.34 17.09
N VAL A 118 3.06 4.65 17.05
CA VAL A 118 4.26 5.25 16.45
C VAL A 118 5.50 4.98 17.31
N SER A 119 6.40 4.13 16.82
CA SER A 119 7.65 3.74 17.51
C SER A 119 8.93 4.05 16.71
N TYR A 120 8.80 4.40 15.44
CA TYR A 120 9.90 4.57 14.51
C TYR A 120 9.63 5.73 13.55
N PHE A 121 10.70 6.44 13.16
CA PHE A 121 10.66 7.53 12.20
C PHE A 121 11.92 7.48 11.32
N ASN A 122 11.78 7.75 10.02
CA ASN A 122 12.92 7.84 9.11
C ASN A 122 12.93 9.13 8.27
N TRP A 123 12.75 10.29 8.90
CA TRP A 123 12.63 11.58 8.20
C TRP A 123 13.84 11.99 7.34
N SER A 124 13.56 12.58 6.18
CA SER A 124 14.54 13.21 5.30
C SER A 124 15.02 14.55 5.92
N GLY A 125 16.15 14.55 6.63
CA GLY A 125 16.71 15.80 7.19
C GLY A 125 15.97 16.33 8.43
N ALA A 126 16.05 17.64 8.67
CA ALA A 126 15.38 18.26 9.81
C ALA A 126 13.87 18.27 9.56
N GLN A 127 13.09 17.70 10.50
CA GLN A 127 11.62 17.63 10.47
C GLN A 127 11.06 18.89 9.83
N ASN A 128 10.45 18.69 8.67
CA ASN A 128 9.95 19.73 7.78
C ASN A 128 8.96 20.62 8.58
N LEU A 129 9.00 21.92 8.32
CA LEU A 129 8.37 22.97 9.14
C LEU A 129 7.13 23.54 8.44
N ASP A 130 6.52 22.76 7.56
CA ASP A 130 5.49 23.21 6.61
C ASP A 130 4.16 22.47 6.89
N ASP A 131 3.06 23.08 6.47
CA ASP A 131 1.63 22.79 6.80
C ASP A 131 1.10 21.54 6.06
N GLU A 132 1.93 20.51 5.84
CA GLU A 132 1.59 19.31 5.07
C GLU A 132 1.40 18.05 5.93
N ASP A 133 0.18 17.49 5.93
CA ASP A 133 -0.20 16.48 6.93
C ASP A 133 0.09 15.00 6.57
N CYS A 134 0.54 14.69 5.35
CA CYS A 134 0.63 13.31 4.84
C CYS A 134 2.05 12.90 4.48
N VAL A 135 2.41 11.63 4.68
CA VAL A 135 3.80 11.19 4.57
C VAL A 135 4.00 10.18 3.47
N GLY A 136 5.05 10.39 2.68
CA GLY A 136 5.54 9.43 1.69
C GLY A 136 6.97 8.99 1.97
N VAL A 137 7.28 7.75 1.60
CA VAL A 137 8.66 7.22 1.56
C VAL A 137 9.28 7.51 0.19
N HIS A 138 10.52 8.01 0.20
CA HIS A 138 11.34 8.09 -1.00
C HIS A 138 11.82 6.70 -1.38
N SER A 139 11.50 6.23 -2.58
CA SER A 139 12.10 5.02 -3.17
C SER A 139 13.09 5.35 -4.30
N PHE A 140 13.53 6.61 -4.35
CA PHE A 140 14.59 7.08 -5.24
C PHE A 140 15.71 7.74 -4.42
N GLY A 141 16.87 7.08 -4.38
CA GLY A 141 18.08 7.66 -3.79
C GLY A 141 18.31 7.28 -2.33
N ASP A 142 17.47 7.78 -1.42
CA ASP A 142 17.51 7.40 0.01
C ASP A 142 16.18 6.78 0.47
N ASP A 143 16.19 6.13 1.62
CA ASP A 143 15.07 5.37 2.20
C ASP A 143 14.23 6.20 3.17
N THR A 144 14.35 7.53 3.10
CA THR A 144 13.79 8.44 4.09
C THR A 144 12.36 8.87 3.75
N TRP A 145 11.71 9.56 4.69
CA TRP A 145 10.32 10.01 4.58
C TRP A 145 10.23 11.52 4.45
N SER A 146 9.22 12.01 3.74
CA SER A 146 8.89 13.43 3.69
C SER A 146 7.40 13.65 3.87
N GLU A 147 7.08 14.81 4.43
CA GLU A 147 5.74 15.38 4.39
C GLU A 147 5.45 15.85 2.96
N ILE A 148 4.23 15.57 2.52
CA ILE A 148 3.73 15.85 1.19
C ILE A 148 2.27 16.25 1.35
N SER A 149 1.82 17.21 0.55
CA SER A 149 0.40 17.58 0.48
C SER A 149 -0.48 16.35 0.24
N CYS A 150 -1.48 16.12 1.10
CA CYS A 150 -2.40 14.99 1.00
C CYS A 150 -3.18 14.90 -0.32
N ASP A 151 -3.27 16.02 -1.06
CA ASP A 151 -3.90 16.11 -2.38
C ASP A 151 -2.98 15.66 -3.52
N ALA A 152 -1.68 15.45 -3.25
CA ALA A 152 -0.75 14.89 -4.23
C ALA A 152 -1.16 13.45 -4.60
N VAL A 153 -0.97 13.08 -5.87
CA VAL A 153 -1.30 11.73 -6.34
C VAL A 153 -0.01 10.92 -6.45
N LEU A 154 0.14 9.90 -5.59
CA LEU A 154 1.33 9.05 -5.52
C LEU A 154 0.96 7.57 -5.66
N TYR A 155 1.98 6.74 -5.87
CA TYR A 155 1.88 5.30 -5.62
C TYR A 155 1.67 5.08 -4.12
N TYR A 156 1.25 3.88 -3.72
CA TYR A 156 0.95 3.61 -2.33
C TYR A 156 1.22 2.16 -1.97
N VAL A 157 1.55 1.94 -0.70
CA VAL A 157 1.80 0.61 -0.15
C VAL A 157 0.75 0.32 0.90
N CYS A 158 0.03 -0.78 0.75
CA CYS A 158 -0.87 -1.29 1.76
C CYS A 158 -0.21 -2.41 2.57
N GLU A 159 -0.62 -2.60 3.81
CA GLU A 159 -0.23 -3.69 4.70
C GLU A 159 -1.47 -4.34 5.33
N ALA A 160 -1.47 -5.67 5.43
CA ALA A 160 -2.58 -6.42 6.01
C ALA A 160 -2.82 -5.98 7.45
N THR A 161 -4.07 -5.71 7.81
CA THR A 161 -4.43 -5.26 9.16
C THR A 161 -3.97 -6.27 10.23
N PRO A 162 -3.40 -5.84 11.38
CA PRO A 162 -2.92 -6.71 12.45
C PRO A 162 -3.95 -7.68 13.07
#